data_AF-A0A1R2CL23-F1
#
_entry.id   AF-A0A1R2CL23-F1
#
_cell.length_a   1.000
_cell.length_b   1.000
_cell.length_c   1.000
_cell.angle_alpha   90.00
_cell.angle_beta   90.00
_cell.angle_gamma   90.00
#
_symmetry.space_group_name_H-M   'P 1'
#
loop_
_entity.id
_entity.type
_entity.pdbx_description
1 polymer ?
#
loop_
_entity_poly.entity_id
_entity_poly.type
_entity_poly.pdbx_seq_one_letter_code
_entity_poly.pdbx_strand_id
1 'polypeptide(L)'
;MSFVPDLRNLGGQGALTNLMTNHYASLFNAKPVVNSRQPVLKSGAKKRKQIPDLFENLVAMKKVEKVKAYTDHAKPETIDMAKQLSDYKIRKKKSKQDPHPKTMQNMQRRIDSYNLLRERKKNEFDYKTNPVVLFRNNSEEKHENVVVRNRKDGDIFSLLKKGVKKAKGQEKEMKVKRNDFKETLLEEIVERNIWTDEDLDALFDRTREQNQDWEKEVEEAIEYVKKTIM
;
A
#
# COMPACT_ATOMS: atom_id res chain seq x y z
N MET A 1 -13.46 16.63 -53.72
CA MET A 1 -12.27 16.28 -52.91
C MET A 1 -11.19 15.80 -53.87
N SER A 2 -10.08 16.53 -53.99
CA SER A 2 -8.96 16.15 -54.87
C SER A 2 -8.16 15.02 -54.24
N PHE A 3 -7.91 13.96 -55.00
CA PHE A 3 -7.01 12.89 -54.60
C PHE A 3 -5.60 13.47 -54.45
N VAL A 4 -5.06 13.45 -53.23
CA VAL A 4 -3.66 13.81 -52.96
C VAL A 4 -2.87 12.51 -53.01
N PRO A 5 -2.08 12.26 -54.07
CA PRO A 5 -1.33 11.03 -54.18
C PRO A 5 -0.27 10.96 -53.07
N ASP A 6 -0.21 9.81 -52.41
CA ASP A 6 0.80 9.54 -51.41
C ASP A 6 2.18 9.45 -52.08
N LEU A 7 3.08 10.38 -51.76
CA LEU A 7 4.44 10.46 -52.31
C LEU A 7 5.24 9.18 -52.07
N ARG A 8 4.87 8.38 -51.06
CA ARG A 8 5.46 7.06 -50.78
C ARG A 8 5.20 6.05 -51.89
N ASN A 9 4.07 6.17 -52.58
CA ASN A 9 3.69 5.28 -53.68
C ASN A 9 4.33 5.69 -55.02
N LEU A 10 4.75 6.94 -55.17
CA LEU A 10 5.34 7.47 -56.41
C LEU A 10 6.87 7.42 -56.42
N GLY A 11 7.53 7.62 -55.27
CA GLY A 11 8.99 7.75 -55.20
C GLY A 11 9.76 6.49 -54.77
N GLY A 12 9.07 5.38 -54.47
CA GLY A 12 9.69 4.12 -54.07
C GLY A 12 10.62 4.23 -52.85
N GLN A 13 11.70 3.46 -52.83
CA GLN A 13 12.68 3.45 -51.72
C GLN A 13 13.35 4.81 -51.49
N GLY A 14 13.60 5.59 -52.54
CA GLY A 14 14.28 6.88 -52.43
C GLY A 14 13.47 7.93 -51.67
N ALA A 15 12.14 7.94 -51.83
CA ALA A 15 11.28 8.80 -51.03
C ALA A 15 11.26 8.38 -49.56
N LEU A 16 11.33 7.07 -49.30
CA LEU A 16 11.37 6.52 -47.95
C LEU A 16 12.67 6.90 -47.23
N THR A 17 13.82 6.78 -47.90
CA THR A 17 15.13 7.14 -47.33
C THR A 17 15.21 8.63 -47.04
N ASN A 18 14.74 9.49 -47.96
CA ASN A 18 14.71 10.93 -47.76
C ASN A 18 13.78 11.35 -46.60
N LEU A 19 12.66 10.64 -46.41
CA LEU A 19 11.77 10.90 -45.28
C LEU A 19 12.43 10.50 -43.95
N MET A 20 13.13 9.37 -43.93
CA MET A 20 13.89 8.90 -42.77
C MET A 20 15.02 9.86 -42.41
N THR A 21 15.81 10.31 -43.38
CA THR A 21 16.92 11.25 -43.12
C THR A 21 16.42 12.58 -42.58
N ASN A 22 15.36 13.14 -43.16
CA ASN A 22 14.74 14.38 -42.68
C ASN A 22 14.17 14.23 -41.26
N HIS A 23 13.57 13.08 -40.95
CA HIS A 23 13.08 12.77 -39.61
C HIS A 23 14.23 12.75 -38.59
N TYR A 24 15.34 12.07 -38.89
CA TYR A 24 16.50 12.05 -38.00
C TYR A 24 17.14 13.43 -37.82
N ALA A 25 17.22 14.24 -38.88
CA ALA A 25 17.68 15.62 -38.79
C ALA A 25 16.77 16.47 -37.88
N SER A 26 15.45 16.25 -37.94
CA SER A 26 14.49 16.94 -37.07
C SER A 26 14.61 16.55 -35.60
N LEU A 27 14.85 15.27 -35.31
CA LEU A 27 15.09 14.78 -33.95
C LEU A 27 16.39 15.31 -33.35
N PHE A 28 17.43 15.44 -34.18
CA PHE A 28 18.71 15.99 -33.74
C PHE A 28 18.59 17.46 -33.30
N ASN A 29 17.76 18.24 -34.00
CA ASN A 29 17.54 19.65 -33.70
C ASN A 29 16.46 19.91 -32.62
N ALA A 30 15.65 18.90 -32.29
CA ALA A 30 14.65 19.01 -31.25
C ALA A 30 15.33 19.05 -29.86
N LYS A 31 15.47 20.25 -29.29
CA LYS A 31 15.93 20.40 -27.90
C LYS A 31 14.98 19.60 -26.99
N PRO A 32 15.51 18.81 -26.03
CA PRO A 32 14.66 18.13 -25.06
C PRO A 32 13.98 19.17 -24.18
N VAL A 33 12.74 19.53 -24.51
CA VAL A 33 11.90 20.39 -23.66
C VAL A 33 11.41 19.54 -22.50
N VAL A 34 12.28 19.32 -21.52
CA VAL A 34 11.83 18.88 -20.20
C VAL A 34 11.11 20.08 -19.61
N ASN A 35 9.78 20.08 -19.68
CA ASN A 35 8.94 21.03 -18.95
C ASN A 35 9.08 20.78 -17.43
N SER A 36 10.24 21.09 -16.86
CA SER A 36 10.44 21.19 -15.43
C SER A 36 9.85 22.52 -14.98
N ARG A 37 8.60 22.50 -14.53
CA ARG A 37 8.04 23.63 -13.78
C ARG A 37 8.99 23.91 -12.61
N GLN A 38 9.69 25.04 -12.64
CA GLN A 38 10.53 25.46 -11.52
C GLN A 38 9.63 25.67 -10.28
N PRO A 39 10.01 25.15 -9.11
CA PRO A 39 9.23 25.37 -7.90
C PRO A 39 9.30 26.85 -7.50
N VAL A 40 8.14 27.49 -7.41
CA VAL A 40 8.01 28.87 -6.91
C VAL A 40 8.36 28.88 -5.42
N LEU A 41 9.56 29.38 -5.09
CA LEU A 41 9.97 29.62 -3.70
C LEU A 41 9.14 30.79 -3.14
N LYS A 42 8.16 30.50 -2.28
CA LYS A 42 7.42 31.51 -1.51
C LYS A 42 8.32 32.07 -0.40
N SER A 43 9.10 33.11 -0.70
CA SER A 43 9.90 33.86 0.28
C SER A 43 9.01 34.86 1.06
N GLY A 44 8.21 34.35 1.99
CA GLY A 44 7.36 35.16 2.87
C GLY A 44 7.94 35.34 4.27
N ALA A 45 9.19 35.77 4.42
CA ALA A 45 9.75 36.09 5.74
C ALA A 45 9.24 37.47 6.21
N LYS A 46 8.20 37.48 7.03
CA LYS A 46 7.74 38.71 7.72
C LYS A 46 8.83 39.18 8.67
N LYS A 47 9.44 40.34 8.40
CA LYS A 47 10.37 41.01 9.31
C LYS A 47 9.65 41.30 10.64
N ARG A 48 10.06 40.64 11.73
CA ARG A 48 9.63 40.99 13.09
C ARG A 48 10.18 42.37 13.42
N LYS A 49 9.31 43.32 13.75
CA LYS A 49 9.72 44.62 14.31
C LYS A 49 10.34 44.33 15.68
N GLN A 50 11.56 44.80 15.91
CA GLN A 50 12.20 44.74 17.24
C GLN A 50 11.42 45.67 18.16
N ILE A 51 10.78 45.10 19.17
CA ILE A 51 10.13 45.86 20.25
C ILE A 51 11.20 46.07 21.34
N PRO A 52 11.32 47.26 21.94
CA PRO A 52 12.29 47.49 23.01
C PRO A 52 12.01 46.59 24.23
N ASP A 53 13.09 46.01 24.76
CA ASP A 53 13.17 44.95 25.80
C ASP A 53 12.30 45.23 27.05
N LEU A 54 12.15 46.51 27.42
CA LEU A 54 11.34 46.93 28.57
C LEU A 54 9.83 46.70 28.38
N PHE A 55 9.33 46.75 27.14
CA PHE A 55 7.90 46.55 26.87
C PHE A 55 7.54 45.06 26.93
N GLU A 56 8.49 44.18 26.64
CA GLU A 56 8.31 42.73 26.72
C GLU A 56 8.14 42.27 28.16
N ASN A 57 8.92 42.83 29.09
CA ASN A 57 8.81 42.55 30.53
C ASN A 57 7.48 43.01 31.13
N LEU A 58 7.00 44.21 30.79
CA LEU A 58 5.71 44.71 31.27
C LEU A 58 4.51 43.92 30.69
N VAL A 59 4.60 43.49 29.44
CA VAL A 59 3.59 42.62 28.80
C VAL A 59 3.63 41.22 29.40
N ALA A 60 4.81 40.70 29.72
CA ALA A 60 4.96 39.41 30.39
C ALA A 60 4.34 39.43 31.79
N MET A 61 4.63 40.45 32.62
CA MET A 61 4.08 40.56 33.98
C MET A 61 2.55 40.69 33.99
N LYS A 62 1.96 41.51 33.10
CA LYS A 62 0.50 41.61 32.95
C LYS A 62 -0.18 40.32 32.48
N LYS A 63 0.55 39.41 31.82
CA LYS A 63 0.03 38.10 31.40
C LYS A 63 0.05 37.09 32.56
N VAL A 64 1.00 37.18 33.48
CA VAL A 64 1.10 36.28 34.65
C VAL A 64 -0.09 36.49 35.60
N GLU A 65 -0.51 37.74 35.85
CA GLU A 65 -1.64 38.06 36.75
C GLU A 65 -3.01 37.51 36.28
N LYS A 66 -3.15 37.12 35.00
CA LYS A 66 -4.42 36.62 34.43
C LYS A 66 -4.52 35.11 34.36
N VAL A 67 -3.49 34.37 34.80
CA VAL A 67 -3.53 32.90 34.80
C VAL A 67 -4.33 32.44 36.01
N LYS A 68 -5.63 32.20 35.81
CA LYS A 68 -6.44 31.45 36.79
C LYS A 68 -5.75 30.13 37.06
N ALA A 69 -5.70 29.69 38.32
CA ALA A 69 -5.22 28.36 38.69
C ALA A 69 -6.04 27.31 37.93
N TYR A 70 -5.51 26.83 36.82
CA TYR A 70 -6.08 25.79 35.99
C TYR A 70 -5.27 24.55 36.23
N THR A 71 -5.89 23.53 36.81
CA THR A 71 -5.29 22.22 36.95
C THR A 71 -5.39 21.55 35.59
N ASP A 72 -4.25 21.42 34.91
CA ASP A 72 -4.23 20.75 33.61
C ASP A 72 -4.48 19.25 33.80
N HIS A 73 -5.65 18.79 33.34
CA HIS A 73 -6.00 17.38 33.29
C HIS A 73 -5.55 16.70 31.99
N ALA A 74 -4.84 17.42 31.11
CA ALA A 74 -4.26 16.82 29.92
C ALA A 74 -3.23 15.76 30.32
N LYS A 75 -3.19 14.70 29.50
CA LYS A 75 -2.18 13.65 29.63
C LYS A 75 -0.80 14.28 29.43
N PRO A 76 0.19 13.99 30.29
CA PRO A 76 1.52 14.55 30.14
C PRO A 76 2.10 14.20 28.76
N GLU A 77 2.69 15.18 28.08
CA GLU A 77 3.28 15.03 26.74
C GLU A 77 4.34 13.92 26.67
N THR A 78 4.88 13.53 27.82
CA THR A 78 5.91 12.50 27.96
C THR A 78 5.39 11.06 27.88
N ILE A 79 4.07 10.82 27.99
CA ILE A 79 3.50 9.45 28.00
C ILE A 79 3.87 8.68 26.74
N ASP A 80 3.82 9.34 25.58
CA ASP A 80 4.11 8.68 24.30
C ASP A 80 5.59 8.79 23.88
N MET A 81 6.44 9.43 24.68
CA MET A 81 7.83 9.69 24.32
C MET A 81 8.64 8.39 24.13
N ALA A 82 8.37 7.36 24.94
CA ALA A 82 9.01 6.05 24.80
C ALA A 82 8.68 5.39 23.45
N LYS A 83 7.43 5.52 23.00
CA LYS A 83 6.97 5.02 21.69
C LYS A 83 7.58 5.83 20.54
N GLN A 84 7.66 7.15 20.68
CA GLN A 84 8.30 7.99 19.68
C GLN A 84 9.80 7.65 19.51
N LEU A 85 10.51 7.41 20.62
CA LEU A 85 11.92 6.99 20.60
C LEU A 85 12.11 5.61 19.96
N SER A 86 11.21 4.66 20.20
CA SER A 86 11.27 3.33 19.58
C SER A 86 11.03 3.41 18.08
N ASP A 87 10.02 4.17 17.65
CA ASP A 87 9.72 4.42 16.23
C ASP A 87 10.88 5.11 15.52
N TYR A 88 11.50 6.11 16.16
CA TYR A 88 12.68 6.79 15.62
C TYR A 88 13.85 5.82 15.42
N LYS A 89 14.14 4.94 16.39
CA LYS A 89 15.18 3.92 16.27
C LYS A 89 14.90 2.95 15.11
N ILE A 90 13.64 2.53 14.94
CA ILE A 90 13.22 1.66 13.82
C ILE A 90 13.41 2.37 12.48
N ARG A 91 12.98 3.63 12.36
CA ARG A 91 13.14 4.44 11.13
C ARG A 91 14.63 4.64 10.80
N LYS A 92 15.46 4.98 11.80
CA LYS A 92 16.92 5.14 11.63
C LYS A 92 17.56 3.84 11.15
N LYS A 93 17.16 2.68 11.69
CA LYS A 93 17.64 1.37 11.23
C LYS A 93 17.24 1.08 9.78
N LYS A 94 16.01 1.41 9.36
CA LYS A 94 15.55 1.28 7.96
C LYS A 94 16.26 2.24 7.00
N SER A 95 16.62 3.43 7.46
CA SER A 95 17.41 4.40 6.69
C SER A 95 18.86 3.96 6.51
N LYS A 96 19.42 3.21 7.48
CA LYS A 96 20.76 2.62 7.41
C LYS A 96 20.83 1.32 6.61
N GLN A 97 19.69 0.70 6.27
CA GLN A 97 19.70 -0.42 5.31
C GLN A 97 20.19 0.09 3.96
N ASP A 98 21.12 -0.65 3.36
CA ASP A 98 21.90 -0.21 2.22
C ASP A 98 21.03 0.47 1.15
N PRO A 99 21.40 1.69 0.73
CA PRO A 99 20.68 2.38 -0.34
C PRO A 99 20.79 1.59 -1.65
N HIS A 100 21.91 0.90 -1.86
CA HIS A 100 22.20 0.18 -3.09
C HIS A 100 21.13 -0.87 -3.51
N PRO A 101 20.74 -1.86 -2.68
CA PRO A 101 19.70 -2.83 -3.06
C PRO A 101 18.33 -2.19 -3.29
N LYS A 102 17.98 -1.11 -2.56
CA LYS A 102 16.73 -0.37 -2.81
C LYS A 102 16.79 0.36 -4.14
N THR A 103 17.93 0.98 -4.47
CA THR A 103 18.16 1.61 -5.77
C THR A 103 18.09 0.59 -6.90
N MET A 104 18.74 -0.56 -6.76
CA MET A 104 18.67 -1.67 -7.72
C MET A 104 17.24 -2.18 -7.89
N GLN A 105 16.50 -2.36 -6.80
CA GLN A 105 15.09 -2.78 -6.86
C GLN A 105 14.21 -1.73 -7.54
N ASN A 106 14.43 -0.45 -7.28
CA ASN A 106 13.69 0.63 -7.93
C ASN A 106 14.03 0.73 -9.42
N MET A 107 15.29 0.53 -9.81
CA MET A 107 15.70 0.46 -11.22
C MET A 107 15.05 -0.75 -11.89
N GLN A 108 15.06 -1.93 -11.25
CA GLN A 108 14.41 -3.12 -11.78
C GLN A 108 12.91 -2.89 -11.96
N ARG A 109 12.22 -2.29 -10.98
CA ARG A 109 10.80 -1.93 -11.12
C ARG A 109 10.53 -0.98 -12.28
N ARG A 110 11.44 -0.05 -12.56
CA ARG A 110 11.34 0.85 -13.71
C ARG A 110 11.57 0.13 -15.04
N ILE A 111 12.51 -0.82 -15.08
CA ILE A 111 12.74 -1.67 -16.26
C ILE A 111 11.52 -2.56 -16.50
N ASP A 112 10.99 -3.18 -15.44
CA ASP A 112 9.80 -4.02 -15.50
C ASP A 112 8.55 -3.19 -15.86
N SER A 113 8.52 -1.90 -15.48
CA SER A 113 7.44 -0.99 -15.87
C SER A 113 7.56 -0.50 -17.31
N TYR A 114 8.78 -0.46 -17.84
CA TYR A 114 9.07 -0.10 -19.21
C TYR A 114 8.41 -1.11 -20.14
N ASN A 115 7.68 -0.62 -21.15
CA ASN A 115 6.85 -1.39 -22.08
C ASN A 115 5.50 -1.89 -21.56
N LEU A 116 5.04 -1.51 -20.35
CA LEU A 116 3.63 -1.74 -20.04
C LEU A 116 2.75 -0.99 -21.05
N LEU A 117 1.66 -1.65 -21.46
CA LEU A 117 0.63 -1.07 -22.33
C LEU A 117 0.15 0.31 -21.84
N ARG A 118 0.15 0.54 -20.53
CA ARG A 118 -0.21 1.83 -19.92
C ARG A 118 0.77 2.96 -20.21
N GLU A 119 2.08 2.68 -20.29
CA GLU A 119 3.08 3.70 -20.64
C GLU A 119 3.10 3.94 -22.14
N ARG A 120 2.92 2.87 -22.93
CA ARG A 120 2.78 2.92 -24.40
C ARG A 120 1.59 3.77 -24.85
N LYS A 121 0.44 3.64 -24.18
CA LYS A 121 -0.76 4.49 -24.41
C LYS A 121 -0.54 5.98 -24.14
N LYS A 122 0.47 6.36 -23.34
CA LYS A 122 0.81 7.78 -23.10
C LYS A 122 1.65 8.37 -24.23
N ASN A 123 2.27 7.53 -25.06
CA ASN A 123 3.01 7.97 -26.22
C ASN A 123 2.06 8.13 -27.42
N GLU A 124 1.78 9.37 -27.79
CA GLU A 124 0.91 9.72 -28.92
C GLU A 124 1.37 9.12 -30.26
N PHE A 125 2.67 8.82 -30.38
CA PHE A 125 3.24 8.24 -31.59
C PHE A 125 3.03 6.72 -31.69
N ASP A 126 2.76 6.02 -30.58
CA ASP A 126 2.70 4.56 -30.57
C ASP A 126 1.49 4.00 -31.33
N TYR A 127 0.43 4.81 -31.49
CA TYR A 127 -0.69 4.48 -32.38
C TYR A 127 -0.27 4.32 -33.84
N LYS A 128 0.70 5.13 -34.29
CA LYS A 128 1.21 5.09 -35.67
C LYS A 128 2.24 3.98 -35.86
N THR A 129 3.10 3.75 -34.88
CA THR A 129 4.17 2.74 -34.98
C THR A 129 3.74 1.33 -34.63
N ASN A 130 2.78 1.14 -33.73
CA ASN A 130 2.31 -0.18 -33.27
C ASN A 130 0.77 -0.24 -33.10
N PRO A 131 -0.01 -0.05 -34.19
CA PRO A 131 -1.46 -0.04 -34.11
C PRO A 131 -2.05 -1.37 -33.58
N VAL A 132 -1.45 -2.50 -33.95
CA VAL A 132 -1.91 -3.86 -33.56
C VAL A 132 -1.90 -4.06 -32.04
N VAL A 133 -1.00 -3.38 -31.32
CA VAL A 133 -0.86 -3.51 -29.86
C VAL A 133 -1.97 -2.79 -29.10
N LEU A 134 -2.57 -1.75 -29.70
CA LEU A 134 -3.66 -0.99 -29.07
C LEU A 134 -5.04 -1.63 -29.23
N PHE A 135 -5.22 -2.44 -30.28
CA PHE A 135 -6.49 -3.10 -30.62
C PHE A 135 -6.55 -4.57 -30.21
N ARG A 136 -5.53 -5.12 -29.54
CA ARG A 136 -5.66 -6.44 -28.90
C ARG A 136 -6.70 -6.35 -27.80
N ASN A 137 -7.79 -7.10 -27.96
CA ASN A 137 -8.83 -7.22 -26.96
C ASN A 137 -8.23 -7.74 -25.65
N ASN A 138 -8.46 -7.03 -24.54
CA ASN A 138 -8.04 -7.41 -23.19
C ASN A 138 -8.63 -8.77 -22.71
N SER A 139 -9.40 -9.47 -23.55
CA SER A 139 -9.97 -10.78 -23.26
C SER A 139 -8.91 -11.90 -23.21
N GLU A 140 -7.73 -11.70 -23.80
CA GLU A 140 -6.68 -12.74 -23.87
C GLU A 140 -5.55 -12.56 -22.82
N GLU A 141 -5.48 -11.43 -22.10
CA GLU A 141 -4.40 -11.15 -21.14
C GLU A 141 -4.63 -11.71 -19.72
N LYS A 142 -5.57 -12.66 -19.55
CA LYS A 142 -5.65 -13.50 -18.34
C LYS A 142 -4.78 -14.75 -18.42
N HIS A 143 -3.98 -14.93 -19.46
CA HIS A 143 -2.81 -15.78 -19.31
C HIS A 143 -1.82 -15.01 -18.44
N GLU A 144 -1.88 -15.28 -17.14
CA GLU A 144 -0.81 -15.02 -16.21
C GLU A 144 0.50 -15.28 -16.93
N ASN A 145 1.34 -14.24 -17.03
CA ASN A 145 2.74 -14.43 -17.34
C ASN A 145 3.31 -15.33 -16.24
N VAL A 146 3.19 -16.65 -16.43
CA VAL A 146 4.07 -17.64 -15.84
C VAL A 146 5.42 -17.34 -16.49
N VAL A 147 6.06 -16.30 -15.98
CA VAL A 147 7.48 -16.11 -16.16
C VAL A 147 8.08 -17.36 -15.54
N VAL A 148 8.41 -18.33 -16.40
CA VAL A 148 9.31 -19.43 -16.07
C VAL A 148 10.65 -18.76 -15.80
N ARG A 149 10.76 -18.17 -14.61
CA ARG A 149 12.04 -17.76 -14.06
C ARG A 149 12.77 -19.07 -13.85
N ASN A 150 13.77 -19.33 -14.69
CA ASN A 150 14.79 -20.33 -14.39
C ASN A 150 15.31 -20.02 -13.00
N ARG A 151 14.81 -20.77 -12.01
CA ARG A 151 15.07 -20.53 -10.59
C ARG A 151 16.49 -20.95 -10.34
N LYS A 152 17.36 -19.98 -10.07
CA LYS A 152 18.64 -20.25 -9.41
C LYS A 152 18.30 -20.82 -8.02
N ASP A 153 18.98 -21.89 -7.64
CA ASP A 153 18.72 -22.73 -6.45
C ASP A 153 18.78 -22.01 -5.08
N GLY A 154 18.91 -20.68 -5.04
CA GLY A 154 18.89 -19.88 -3.83
C GLY A 154 17.50 -19.53 -3.29
N ASP A 155 16.41 -19.80 -4.02
CA ASP A 155 15.07 -19.26 -3.70
C ASP A 155 14.16 -20.20 -2.86
N ILE A 156 14.62 -21.40 -2.52
CA ILE A 156 13.86 -22.37 -1.71
C ILE A 156 13.62 -21.83 -0.29
N PHE A 157 14.65 -21.23 0.33
CA PHE A 157 14.53 -20.65 1.68
C PHE A 157 13.64 -19.40 1.74
N SER A 158 13.57 -18.64 0.64
CA SER A 158 12.70 -17.45 0.56
C SER A 158 11.23 -17.85 0.40
N LEU A 159 10.97 -18.93 -0.35
CA LEU A 159 9.66 -19.57 -0.47
C LEU A 159 9.20 -20.23 0.83
N LEU A 160 10.08 -20.97 1.52
CA LEU A 160 9.78 -21.51 2.86
C LEU A 160 9.45 -20.39 3.85
N LYS A 161 10.23 -19.31 3.90
CA LYS A 161 9.94 -18.16 4.79
C LYS A 161 8.64 -17.44 4.43
N LYS A 162 8.26 -17.37 3.15
CA LYS A 162 6.97 -16.81 2.72
C LYS A 162 5.80 -17.74 3.06
N GLY A 163 5.99 -19.06 2.92
CA GLY A 163 5.03 -20.08 3.36
C GLY A 163 4.78 -20.03 4.87
N VAL A 164 5.85 -19.97 5.68
CA VAL A 164 5.73 -19.84 7.16
C VAL A 164 5.03 -18.54 7.57
N LYS A 165 5.24 -17.43 6.85
CA LYS A 165 4.54 -16.17 7.14
C LYS A 165 3.05 -16.20 6.77
N LYS A 166 2.68 -16.87 5.67
CA LYS A 166 1.28 -17.08 5.30
C LYS A 166 0.59 -18.03 6.28
N ALA A 167 1.24 -19.13 6.65
CA ALA A 167 0.73 -20.07 7.66
C ALA A 167 0.50 -19.38 9.02
N LYS A 168 1.45 -18.54 9.48
CA LYS A 168 1.28 -17.75 10.72
C LYS A 168 0.20 -16.65 10.62
N GLY A 169 -0.13 -16.19 9.41
CA GLY A 169 -1.24 -15.26 9.18
C GLY A 169 -2.59 -15.97 9.28
N GLN A 170 -2.72 -17.11 8.60
CA GLN A 170 -3.91 -17.97 8.66
C GLN A 170 -4.16 -18.49 10.08
N GLU A 171 -3.11 -18.86 10.83
CA GLU A 171 -3.23 -19.29 12.22
C GLU A 171 -3.75 -18.16 13.14
N LYS A 172 -3.43 -16.90 12.86
CA LYS A 172 -3.98 -15.76 13.59
C LYS A 172 -5.44 -15.47 13.21
N GLU A 173 -5.79 -15.57 11.94
CA GLU A 173 -7.18 -15.42 11.48
C GLU A 173 -8.08 -16.53 12.01
N MET A 174 -7.59 -17.77 12.07
CA MET A 174 -8.32 -18.88 12.71
C MET A 174 -8.46 -18.66 14.23
N LYS A 175 -7.45 -18.13 14.92
CA LYS A 175 -7.56 -17.80 16.36
C LYS A 175 -8.59 -16.70 16.66
N VAL A 176 -8.77 -15.72 15.76
CA VAL A 176 -9.81 -14.70 15.92
C VAL A 176 -11.19 -15.33 15.78
N LYS A 177 -11.41 -16.14 14.73
CA LYS A 177 -12.67 -16.89 14.55
C LYS A 177 -13.03 -17.80 15.72
N ARG A 178 -12.03 -18.38 16.40
CA ARG A 178 -12.23 -19.22 17.59
C ARG A 178 -12.73 -18.45 18.82
N ASN A 179 -12.28 -17.22 19.01
CA ASN A 179 -12.77 -16.39 20.12
C ASN A 179 -14.19 -15.92 19.83
N ASP A 180 -14.48 -15.53 18.59
CA ASP A 180 -15.81 -15.12 18.15
C ASP A 180 -16.83 -16.26 18.39
N PHE A 181 -16.45 -17.53 18.15
CA PHE A 181 -17.35 -18.67 18.34
C PHE A 181 -17.77 -18.90 19.81
N LYS A 182 -16.87 -18.65 20.76
CA LYS A 182 -17.17 -18.77 22.19
C LYS A 182 -18.16 -17.71 22.63
N GLU A 183 -17.99 -16.49 22.12
CA GLU A 183 -18.89 -15.37 22.40
C GLU A 183 -20.27 -15.64 21.79
N THR A 184 -20.36 -16.14 20.56
CA THR A 184 -21.64 -16.48 19.93
C THR A 184 -22.41 -17.58 20.67
N LEU A 185 -21.71 -18.59 21.21
CA LEU A 185 -22.35 -19.65 22.01
C LEU A 185 -22.93 -19.10 23.31
N LEU A 186 -22.22 -18.20 23.98
CA LEU A 186 -22.70 -17.55 25.21
C LEU A 186 -23.89 -16.62 24.91
N GLU A 187 -23.85 -15.89 23.80
CA GLU A 187 -24.96 -15.06 23.34
C GLU A 187 -26.22 -15.90 23.06
N GLU A 188 -26.09 -17.03 22.37
CA GLU A 188 -27.23 -17.90 22.06
C GLU A 188 -27.87 -18.51 23.32
N ILE A 189 -27.06 -18.84 24.34
CA ILE A 189 -27.54 -19.31 25.65
C ILE A 189 -28.35 -18.22 26.36
N VAL A 190 -27.84 -16.98 26.35
CA VAL A 190 -28.52 -15.83 26.96
C VAL A 190 -29.79 -15.48 26.22
N GLU A 191 -29.76 -15.43 24.88
CA GLU A 191 -30.93 -15.11 24.04
C GLU A 191 -32.07 -16.11 24.20
N ARG A 192 -31.73 -17.41 24.30
CA ARG A 192 -32.73 -18.47 24.45
C ARG A 192 -33.11 -18.75 25.90
N ASN A 193 -32.50 -18.06 26.87
CA ASN A 193 -32.69 -18.30 28.30
C ASN A 193 -32.52 -19.79 28.65
N ILE A 194 -31.44 -20.39 28.17
CA ILE A 194 -31.14 -21.80 28.43
C ILE A 194 -30.47 -21.90 29.80
N TRP A 195 -31.20 -22.46 30.77
CA TRP A 195 -30.72 -22.60 32.16
C TRP A 195 -30.77 -24.04 32.68
N THR A 196 -31.33 -24.98 31.91
CA THR A 196 -31.41 -26.39 32.29
C THR A 196 -30.27 -27.18 31.62
N ASP A 197 -29.78 -28.22 32.31
CA ASP A 197 -28.72 -29.08 31.77
C ASP A 197 -29.16 -29.82 30.50
N GLU A 198 -30.45 -30.20 30.42
CA GLU A 198 -31.04 -30.87 29.25
C GLU A 198 -31.04 -29.97 28.01
N ASP A 199 -31.39 -28.70 28.16
CA ASP A 199 -31.39 -27.72 27.06
C ASP A 199 -29.96 -27.35 26.64
N LEU A 200 -29.01 -27.33 27.57
CA LEU A 200 -27.58 -27.10 27.28
C LEU A 200 -27.00 -28.25 26.46
N ASP A 201 -27.25 -29.50 26.86
CA ASP A 201 -26.75 -30.66 26.12
C ASP A 201 -27.38 -30.73 24.72
N ALA A 202 -28.67 -30.41 24.56
CA ALA A 202 -29.33 -30.32 23.26
C ALA A 202 -28.72 -29.22 22.35
N LEU A 203 -28.34 -28.08 22.92
CA LEU A 203 -27.64 -27.02 22.20
C LEU A 203 -26.24 -27.49 21.75
N PHE A 204 -25.50 -28.16 22.63
CA PHE A 204 -24.16 -28.65 22.33
C PHE A 204 -24.16 -29.73 21.24
N ASP A 205 -25.15 -30.62 21.25
CA ASP A 205 -25.27 -31.64 20.20
C ASP A 205 -25.61 -31.01 18.84
N ARG A 206 -26.53 -30.04 18.80
CA ARG A 206 -26.79 -29.27 17.57
C ARG A 206 -25.53 -28.53 17.08
N THR A 207 -24.76 -27.98 18.00
CA THR A 207 -23.53 -27.24 17.68
C THR A 207 -22.45 -28.16 17.11
N ARG A 208 -22.34 -29.39 17.63
CA ARG A 208 -21.46 -30.45 17.09
C ARG A 208 -21.87 -30.86 15.68
N GLU A 209 -23.17 -31.09 15.46
CA GLU A 209 -23.70 -31.47 14.15
C GLU A 209 -23.45 -30.39 13.08
N GLN A 210 -23.62 -29.12 13.44
CA GLN A 210 -23.44 -28.00 12.51
C GLN A 210 -21.97 -27.71 12.18
N ASN A 211 -21.03 -28.08 13.06
CA ASN A 211 -19.61 -27.71 12.96
C ASN A 211 -18.68 -28.94 12.94
N GLN A 212 -19.06 -29.95 12.15
CA GLN A 212 -18.31 -31.21 12.04
C GLN A 212 -16.86 -31.02 11.56
N ASP A 213 -16.58 -29.97 10.80
CA ASP A 213 -15.24 -29.64 10.29
C ASP A 213 -14.27 -29.16 11.40
N TRP A 214 -14.78 -28.72 12.57
CA TRP A 214 -13.99 -28.10 13.66
C TRP A 214 -14.20 -28.77 15.03
N GLU A 215 -14.39 -30.09 15.06
CA GLU A 215 -14.73 -30.88 16.26
C GLU A 215 -13.93 -30.52 17.52
N LYS A 216 -12.59 -30.47 17.44
CA LYS A 216 -11.71 -30.13 18.58
C LYS A 216 -11.95 -28.74 19.15
N GLU A 217 -12.27 -27.78 18.28
CA GLU A 217 -12.44 -26.37 18.66
C GLU A 217 -13.83 -26.16 19.29
N VAL A 218 -14.81 -26.90 18.80
CA VAL A 218 -16.16 -26.96 19.37
C VAL A 218 -16.11 -27.56 20.78
N GLU A 219 -15.35 -28.65 20.99
CA GLU A 219 -15.16 -29.23 22.32
C GLU A 219 -14.49 -28.28 23.31
N GLU A 220 -13.42 -27.59 22.90
CA GLU A 220 -12.75 -26.57 23.73
C GLU A 220 -13.69 -25.40 24.09
N ALA A 221 -14.60 -25.01 23.18
CA ALA A 221 -15.59 -23.97 23.44
C ALA A 221 -16.67 -24.46 24.41
N ILE A 222 -17.19 -25.67 24.23
CA ILE A 222 -18.18 -26.28 25.12
C ILE A 222 -17.61 -26.43 26.54
N GLU A 223 -16.38 -26.91 26.68
CA GLU A 223 -15.73 -27.05 27.99
C GLU A 223 -15.57 -25.69 28.70
N TYR A 224 -15.22 -24.65 27.93
CA TYR A 224 -15.14 -23.29 28.46
C TYR A 224 -16.49 -22.75 28.92
N VAL A 225 -17.56 -22.94 28.14
CA VAL A 225 -18.92 -22.54 28.50
C VAL A 225 -19.41 -23.29 29.72
N LYS A 226 -19.21 -24.62 29.77
CA LYS A 226 -19.52 -25.47 30.93
C LYS A 226 -18.84 -24.96 32.20
N LYS A 227 -17.56 -24.58 32.11
CA LYS A 227 -16.79 -24.00 33.23
C LYS A 227 -17.21 -22.56 33.62
N THR A 228 -17.87 -21.84 32.72
CA THR A 228 -18.30 -20.46 32.96
C THR A 228 -19.69 -20.40 33.59
N ILE A 229 -20.55 -21.36 33.24
CA ILE A 229 -21.93 -21.45 33.72
C ILE A 229 -22.04 -22.28 35.02
N MET A 230 -21.26 -23.36 35.15
CA MET A 230 -21.15 -24.18 36.39
C MET A 230 -20.09 -23.62 37.33
#